data_AF-A0A820B4E0-F1
#
_entry.id   AF-A0A820B4E0-F1
#
_cell.length_a   1.000
_cell.length_b   1.000
_cell.length_c   1.000
_cell.angle_alpha   90.00
_cell.angle_beta   90.00
_cell.angle_gamma   90.00
#
_symmetry.space_group_name_H-M   'P 1'
#
loop_
_entity.id
_entity.type
_entity.pdbx_description
1 polymer ?
#
loop_
_entity_poly.entity_id
_entity_poly.type
_entity_poly.pdbx_seq_one_letter_code
_entity_poly.pdbx_strand_id
1 'polypeptide(L)'
;MLYSMDWEPHEECLYFALNAALRTEDRQKLKPWFSYLKLILTALEKLPFTPCNVVRGMNLDRSNQYSIRKIFVWWGFSSCTTSIEALEKEQILSKTGQRTVFTIECDSGKDISRHSYYKSKKEFLLLPARQFIVVGCFEQAQGLHIIQLKETKPPFTLLQPVTNQSVQIQSTPGQIQTRINHYNQYGITVAGGKGDGQQLNQLNSPEGIFIDTKRLIYITDSGNHRIIKRNLSLNTDKIIAGGDENNQLIFPTNIVFDKKTNSFIISDKRSKRIIQYFSKRKINQQIIISNITCYGLTIDKNGFIYVSDCEKT
;
A
#
# COMPACT_ATOMS: atom_id res chain seq x y z
N MET A 1 17.83 -9.93 19.23
CA MET A 1 16.87 -8.99 18.63
C MET A 1 15.63 -9.10 19.50
N LEU A 2 15.09 -8.00 20.02
CA LEU A 2 13.97 -8.04 20.99
C LEU A 2 12.75 -8.81 20.45
N TYR A 3 12.62 -8.89 19.13
CA TYR A 3 11.58 -9.63 18.44
C TYR A 3 11.59 -11.15 18.69
N SER A 4 12.75 -11.78 18.92
CA SER A 4 12.87 -13.23 19.16
C SER A 4 12.86 -13.61 20.63
N MET A 5 12.59 -12.67 21.54
CA MET A 5 12.56 -12.95 22.97
C MET A 5 11.15 -13.35 23.38
N ASP A 6 11.00 -14.60 23.80
CA ASP A 6 9.79 -15.09 24.45
C ASP A 6 9.94 -14.89 25.97
N TRP A 7 8.90 -14.37 26.62
CA TRP A 7 8.79 -14.30 28.07
C TRP A 7 7.36 -14.65 28.51
N GLU A 8 7.18 -14.90 29.80
CA GLU A 8 5.86 -15.16 30.36
C GLU A 8 5.26 -13.88 30.96
N PRO A 9 3.96 -13.60 30.74
CA PRO A 9 3.01 -14.38 29.94
C PRO A 9 3.17 -14.17 28.42
N HIS A 10 3.06 -15.25 27.64
CA HIS A 10 3.33 -15.25 26.19
C HIS A 10 2.45 -14.26 25.40
N GLU A 11 1.25 -13.96 25.90
CA GLU A 11 0.31 -13.03 25.28
C GLU A 11 0.78 -11.56 25.35
N GLU A 12 1.69 -11.26 26.28
CA GLU A 12 2.29 -9.93 26.46
C GLU A 12 3.63 -9.80 25.73
N CYS A 13 4.11 -10.88 25.09
CA CYS A 13 5.31 -10.83 24.27
C CYS A 13 5.16 -9.84 23.12
N LEU A 14 6.22 -9.06 22.89
CA LEU A 14 6.28 -8.08 21.80
C LEU A 14 5.94 -8.70 20.43
N TYR A 15 6.50 -9.90 20.16
CA TYR A 15 6.21 -10.70 18.97
C TYR A 15 4.72 -10.97 18.81
N PHE A 16 4.06 -11.40 19.89
CA PHE A 16 2.68 -11.84 19.88
C PHE A 16 1.74 -10.66 19.66
N ALA A 17 1.90 -9.61 20.47
CA ALA A 17 1.09 -8.39 20.39
C ALA A 17 1.23 -7.68 19.04
N LEU A 18 2.45 -7.56 18.52
CA LEU A 18 2.70 -6.97 17.19
C LEU A 18 2.05 -7.79 16.08
N ASN A 19 2.22 -9.12 16.09
CA ASN A 19 1.65 -9.96 15.05
C ASN A 19 0.11 -10.04 15.13
N ALA A 20 -0.48 -9.91 16.32
CA ALA A 20 -1.92 -9.72 16.47
C ALA A 20 -2.38 -8.39 15.83
N ALA A 21 -1.66 -7.30 16.10
CA ALA A 21 -1.94 -5.99 15.50
C ALA A 21 -1.78 -5.98 13.97
N LEU A 22 -0.80 -6.70 13.43
CA LEU A 22 -0.57 -6.81 11.98
C LEU A 22 -1.67 -7.61 11.26
N ARG A 23 -2.27 -8.60 11.94
CA ARG A 23 -3.33 -9.46 11.35
C ARG A 23 -4.72 -8.86 11.43
N THR A 24 -4.97 -7.90 12.32
CA THR A 24 -6.30 -7.29 12.45
C THR A 24 -6.65 -6.44 11.23
N GLU A 25 -7.93 -6.31 10.91
CA GLU A 25 -8.42 -5.38 9.88
C GLU A 25 -8.46 -3.93 10.39
N ASP A 26 -8.58 -3.74 11.71
CA ASP A 26 -8.59 -2.42 12.34
C ASP A 26 -7.18 -1.80 12.34
N ARG A 27 -6.93 -0.94 11.35
CA ARG A 27 -5.64 -0.26 11.18
C ARG A 27 -5.30 0.71 12.32
N GLN A 28 -6.25 1.14 13.15
CA GLN A 28 -5.93 1.99 14.31
C GLN A 28 -5.09 1.24 15.35
N LYS A 29 -5.30 -0.08 15.49
CA LYS A 29 -4.50 -0.93 16.39
C LYS A 29 -3.03 -1.04 15.97
N LEU A 30 -2.70 -0.75 14.71
CA LEU A 30 -1.33 -0.77 14.22
C LEU A 30 -0.58 0.54 14.50
N LYS A 31 -1.30 1.66 14.70
CA LYS A 31 -0.71 3.00 14.85
C LYS A 31 0.34 3.09 15.98
N PRO A 32 0.13 2.50 17.18
CA PRO A 32 1.15 2.51 18.23
C PRO A 32 2.47 1.83 17.83
N TRP A 33 2.40 0.90 16.87
CA TRP A 33 3.54 0.10 16.43
C TRP A 33 4.37 0.77 15.33
N PHE A 34 3.95 1.91 14.78
CA PHE A 34 4.61 2.51 13.60
C PHE A 34 6.08 2.85 13.83
N SER A 35 6.43 3.41 14.98
CA SER A 35 7.84 3.71 15.32
C SER A 35 8.67 2.44 15.42
N TYR A 36 8.14 1.39 16.05
CA TYR A 36 8.81 0.10 16.16
C TYR A 36 8.93 -0.59 14.79
N LEU A 37 7.86 -0.61 13.99
CA LEU A 37 7.84 -1.14 12.64
C LEU A 37 8.85 -0.44 11.74
N LYS A 38 8.93 0.89 11.81
CA LYS A 38 9.95 1.66 11.09
C LYS A 38 11.35 1.21 11.52
N LEU A 39 11.60 1.13 12.82
CA LEU A 39 12.90 0.71 13.36
C LEU A 39 13.28 -0.71 12.90
N ILE A 40 12.40 -1.69 13.08
CA ILE A 40 12.70 -3.10 12.77
C ILE A 40 12.79 -3.33 11.27
N LEU A 41 11.93 -2.72 10.44
CA LEU A 41 12.01 -2.85 8.99
C LEU A 41 13.27 -2.19 8.44
N THR A 42 13.63 -0.99 8.91
CA THR A 42 14.89 -0.33 8.53
C THR A 42 16.12 -1.14 8.97
N ALA A 43 16.06 -1.81 10.13
CA ALA A 43 17.13 -2.70 10.56
C ALA A 43 17.23 -3.95 9.65
N LEU A 44 16.10 -4.57 9.31
CA LEU A 44 16.05 -5.76 8.45
C LEU A 44 16.39 -5.47 6.99
N GLU A 45 16.19 -4.23 6.51
CA GLU A 45 16.66 -3.78 5.20
C GLU A 45 18.19 -3.82 5.08
N LYS A 46 18.92 -3.68 6.20
CA LYS A 46 20.39 -3.80 6.20
C LYS A 46 20.88 -5.24 6.06
N LEU A 47 19.99 -6.22 6.23
CA LEU A 47 20.29 -7.63 5.99
C LEU A 47 19.95 -7.99 4.54
N PRO A 48 20.72 -8.86 3.87
CA PRO A 48 20.39 -9.30 2.52
C PRO A 48 19.05 -10.03 2.49
N PHE A 49 18.35 -9.98 1.36
CA PHE A 49 17.29 -10.94 1.07
C PHE A 49 17.93 -12.26 0.66
N THR A 50 17.51 -13.35 1.28
CA THR A 50 18.10 -14.66 1.08
C THR A 50 17.01 -15.64 0.65
N PRO A 51 17.10 -16.21 -0.58
CA PRO A 51 16.28 -17.32 -0.99
C PRO A 51 16.44 -18.51 -0.04
N CYS A 52 15.33 -19.11 0.36
CA CYS A 52 15.24 -20.01 1.48
C CYS A 52 14.09 -21.00 1.33
N ASN A 53 14.31 -22.22 1.83
CA ASN A 53 13.24 -23.15 2.15
C ASN A 53 13.16 -23.20 3.67
N VAL A 54 12.07 -22.68 4.23
CA VAL A 54 11.88 -22.61 5.67
C VAL A 54 10.65 -23.37 6.11
N VAL A 55 10.67 -23.84 7.35
CA VAL A 55 9.56 -24.51 8.00
C VAL A 55 9.03 -23.69 9.16
N ARG A 56 7.72 -23.76 9.38
CA ARG A 56 7.01 -23.14 10.51
C ARG A 56 5.94 -24.08 11.05
N GLY A 57 6.05 -24.45 12.32
CA GLY A 57 5.03 -25.20 13.06
C GLY A 57 4.02 -24.30 13.78
N MET A 58 2.79 -24.80 13.93
CA MET A 58 1.72 -24.20 14.72
C MET A 58 0.85 -25.27 15.39
N ASN A 59 0.51 -25.10 16.67
CA ASN A 59 -0.33 -26.03 17.44
C ASN A 59 -1.83 -25.75 17.27
N LEU A 60 -2.26 -25.52 16.03
CA LEU A 60 -3.66 -25.31 15.65
C LEU A 60 -3.89 -25.87 14.24
N ASP A 61 -5.09 -26.38 13.97
CA ASP A 61 -5.53 -26.64 12.59
C ASP A 61 -5.88 -25.32 11.90
N ARG A 62 -5.26 -25.10 10.74
CA ARG A 62 -5.52 -23.98 9.85
C ARG A 62 -5.78 -24.43 8.41
N SER A 63 -5.88 -25.73 8.17
CA SER A 63 -5.97 -26.34 6.83
C SER A 63 -7.13 -25.77 6.01
N ASN A 64 -8.28 -25.54 6.63
CA ASN A 64 -9.46 -24.95 5.99
C ASN A 64 -9.23 -23.54 5.42
N GLN A 65 -8.20 -22.81 5.88
CA GLN A 65 -7.86 -21.49 5.37
C GLN A 65 -7.00 -21.56 4.11
N TYR A 66 -6.47 -22.72 3.72
CA TYR A 66 -5.44 -22.87 2.69
C TYR A 66 -5.79 -23.98 1.70
N SER A 67 -6.61 -23.64 0.70
CA SER A 67 -6.86 -24.50 -0.45
C SER A 67 -5.76 -24.37 -1.50
N ILE A 68 -5.46 -25.46 -2.21
CA ILE A 68 -4.48 -25.49 -3.31
C ILE A 68 -4.81 -24.38 -4.33
N ARG A 69 -3.77 -23.70 -4.84
CA ARG A 69 -3.82 -22.51 -5.73
C ARG A 69 -4.35 -21.23 -5.08
N LYS A 70 -4.78 -21.25 -3.81
CA LYS A 70 -5.18 -20.02 -3.11
C LYS A 70 -3.98 -19.09 -2.95
N ILE A 71 -4.17 -17.83 -3.34
CA ILE A 71 -3.21 -16.75 -3.11
C ILE A 71 -3.68 -15.94 -1.91
N PHE A 72 -2.77 -15.62 -0.99
CA PHE A 72 -3.10 -14.84 0.20
C PHE A 72 -1.89 -14.03 0.70
N VAL A 73 -2.17 -13.04 1.54
CA VAL A 73 -1.15 -12.19 2.18
C VAL A 73 -0.90 -12.68 3.61
N TRP A 74 0.36 -12.96 3.91
CA TRP A 74 0.88 -13.31 5.22
C TRP A 74 1.23 -12.03 5.98
N TRP A 75 0.28 -11.54 6.78
CA TRP A 75 0.36 -10.20 7.37
C TRP A 75 1.34 -10.03 8.53
N GLY A 76 1.63 -11.07 9.29
CA GLY A 76 2.55 -11.02 10.42
C GLY A 76 3.99 -11.31 10.04
N PHE A 77 4.94 -10.91 10.88
CA PHE A 77 6.27 -11.48 10.82
C PHE A 77 6.22 -12.97 11.25
N SER A 78 7.07 -13.82 10.69
CA SER A 78 7.19 -15.23 11.10
C SER A 78 8.63 -15.62 11.33
N SER A 79 8.93 -16.08 12.55
CA SER A 79 10.17 -16.79 12.82
C SER A 79 10.08 -18.20 12.26
N CYS A 80 11.02 -18.55 11.40
CA CYS A 80 11.09 -19.80 10.68
C CYS A 80 12.51 -20.36 10.78
N THR A 81 12.67 -21.63 10.41
CA THR A 81 13.97 -22.29 10.42
C THR A 81 14.12 -23.15 9.19
N THR A 82 15.36 -23.39 8.75
CA THR A 82 15.66 -24.29 7.63
C THR A 82 15.82 -25.75 8.08
N SER A 83 15.90 -26.00 9.39
CA SER A 83 16.06 -27.34 9.95
C SER A 83 14.70 -27.94 10.26
N ILE A 84 14.37 -29.06 9.62
CA ILE A 84 13.11 -29.76 9.87
C ILE A 84 13.13 -30.44 11.26
N GLU A 85 14.32 -30.84 11.72
CA GLU A 85 14.56 -31.43 13.04
C GLU A 85 14.21 -30.45 14.17
N ALA A 86 14.28 -29.14 13.90
CA ALA A 86 13.84 -28.14 14.86
C ALA A 86 12.33 -28.23 15.17
N LEU A 87 11.51 -28.82 14.29
CA LEU A 87 10.08 -29.06 14.54
C LEU A 87 9.84 -30.15 15.60
N GLU A 88 10.84 -30.98 15.92
CA GLU A 88 10.71 -32.00 16.98
C GLU A 88 10.63 -31.38 18.39
N LYS A 89 11.02 -30.11 18.52
CA LYS A 89 10.93 -29.37 19.78
C LYS A 89 9.47 -28.98 20.03
N GLU A 90 8.93 -29.42 21.16
CA GLU A 90 7.52 -29.19 21.53
C GLU A 90 7.13 -27.70 21.66
N GLN A 91 8.11 -26.82 21.86
CA GLN A 91 7.94 -25.36 21.81
C GLN A 91 7.54 -24.83 20.42
N ILE A 92 7.83 -25.59 19.35
CA ILE A 92 7.57 -25.21 17.95
C ILE A 92 6.38 -25.98 17.38
N LEU A 93 6.30 -27.28 17.67
CA LEU A 93 5.20 -28.14 17.23
C LEU A 93 4.93 -29.22 18.28
N SER A 94 3.70 -29.29 18.78
CA SER A 94 3.25 -30.35 19.69
C SER A 94 3.25 -31.70 18.97
N LYS A 95 3.58 -32.77 19.69
CA LYS A 95 3.57 -34.15 19.15
C LYS A 95 2.17 -34.69 18.89
N THR A 96 1.17 -34.16 19.61
CA THR A 96 -0.23 -34.59 19.57
C THR A 96 -1.17 -33.39 19.36
N GLY A 97 -2.44 -33.64 19.05
CA GLY A 97 -3.44 -32.61 18.84
C GLY A 97 -3.43 -31.99 17.44
N GLN A 98 -4.28 -31.00 17.23
CA GLN A 98 -4.43 -30.32 15.94
C GLN A 98 -3.24 -29.41 15.67
N ARG A 99 -2.57 -29.60 14.55
CA ARG A 99 -1.30 -28.94 14.24
C ARG A 99 -1.11 -28.77 12.74
N THR A 100 -0.50 -27.65 12.39
CA THR A 100 -0.22 -27.28 11.00
C THR A 100 1.27 -26.98 10.83
N VAL A 101 1.88 -27.60 9.83
CA VAL A 101 3.26 -27.33 9.41
C VAL A 101 3.23 -26.63 8.06
N PHE A 102 3.85 -25.48 7.98
CA PHE A 102 4.09 -24.79 6.72
C PHE A 102 5.49 -25.08 6.23
N THR A 103 5.62 -25.53 4.99
CA THR A 103 6.89 -25.57 4.26
C THR A 103 6.86 -24.45 3.23
N ILE A 104 7.78 -23.50 3.32
CA ILE A 104 7.71 -22.22 2.60
C ILE A 104 8.96 -22.05 1.75
N GLU A 105 8.79 -22.04 0.43
CA GLU A 105 9.79 -21.57 -0.52
C GLU A 105 9.69 -20.04 -0.60
N CYS A 106 10.69 -19.34 -0.05
CA CYS A 106 10.77 -17.89 0.04
C CYS A 106 11.98 -17.35 -0.74
N ASP A 107 11.81 -16.26 -1.47
CA ASP A 107 12.95 -15.52 -2.05
C ASP A 107 13.41 -14.36 -1.14
N SER A 108 12.53 -13.95 -0.22
CA SER A 108 12.70 -12.72 0.58
C SER A 108 12.95 -12.94 2.09
N GLY A 109 13.42 -14.12 2.50
CA GLY A 109 13.77 -14.38 3.90
C GLY A 109 14.92 -13.51 4.40
N LYS A 110 14.92 -13.21 5.69
CA LYS A 110 16.03 -12.52 6.38
C LYS A 110 16.71 -13.48 7.35
N ASP A 111 17.97 -13.82 7.11
CA ASP A 111 18.77 -14.56 8.09
C ASP A 111 19.06 -13.64 9.28
N ILE A 112 18.46 -13.96 10.43
CA ILE A 112 18.65 -13.23 11.67
C ILE A 112 19.45 -14.02 12.70
N SER A 113 20.04 -15.16 12.33
CA SER A 113 20.79 -16.04 13.24
C SER A 113 21.82 -15.32 14.09
N ARG A 114 22.61 -14.41 13.48
CA ARG A 114 23.63 -13.58 14.18
C ARG A 114 23.05 -12.60 15.20
N HIS A 115 21.77 -12.27 15.06
CA HIS A 115 21.07 -11.30 15.88
C HIS A 115 19.97 -11.95 16.73
N SER A 116 19.77 -13.26 16.62
CA SER A 116 18.77 -13.99 17.41
C SER A 116 19.21 -14.07 18.87
N TYR A 117 18.23 -14.09 19.76
CA TYR A 117 18.48 -14.45 21.16
C TYR A 117 18.95 -15.92 21.26
N TYR A 118 18.43 -16.80 20.40
CA TYR A 118 18.76 -18.22 20.35
C TYR A 118 19.93 -18.47 19.39
N LYS A 119 21.16 -18.22 19.85
CA LYS A 119 22.40 -18.33 19.06
C LYS A 119 22.66 -19.69 18.40
N SER A 120 21.96 -20.75 18.82
CA SER A 120 22.12 -22.12 18.29
C SER A 120 21.19 -22.46 17.12
N LYS A 121 20.28 -21.56 16.72
CA LYS A 121 19.32 -21.80 15.63
C LYS A 121 19.67 -20.98 14.39
N LYS A 122 19.68 -21.63 13.21
CA LYS A 122 19.54 -20.93 11.92
C LYS A 122 18.12 -20.41 11.83
N GLU A 123 17.91 -19.21 12.35
CA GLU A 123 16.63 -18.53 12.38
C GLU A 123 16.51 -17.57 11.19
N PHE A 124 15.44 -17.78 10.42
CA PHE A 124 15.03 -16.92 9.34
C PHE A 124 13.77 -16.18 9.75
N LEU A 125 13.72 -14.89 9.46
CA LEU A 125 12.55 -14.07 9.66
C LEU A 125 11.88 -13.81 8.31
N LEU A 126 10.63 -14.24 8.18
CA LEU A 126 9.75 -13.77 7.12
C LEU A 126 9.18 -12.42 7.54
N LEU A 127 9.27 -11.45 6.62
CA LEU A 127 8.72 -10.12 6.79
C LEU A 127 7.18 -10.13 6.73
N PRO A 128 6.51 -9.14 7.33
CA PRO A 128 5.06 -9.01 7.26
C PRO A 128 4.63 -8.61 5.85
N ALA A 129 3.37 -8.91 5.58
CA ALA A 129 2.69 -8.69 4.31
C ALA A 129 3.48 -9.23 3.11
N ARG A 130 3.73 -10.54 3.11
CA ARG A 130 4.26 -11.29 1.96
C ARG A 130 3.15 -12.07 1.31
N GLN A 131 3.17 -12.24 -0.01
CA GLN A 131 2.13 -13.00 -0.71
C GLN A 131 2.66 -14.39 -1.06
N PHE A 132 1.84 -15.38 -0.77
CA PHE A 132 2.13 -16.78 -1.04
C PHE A 132 0.99 -17.41 -1.82
N ILE A 133 1.33 -18.40 -2.64
CA ILE A 133 0.40 -19.34 -3.24
C ILE A 133 0.55 -20.70 -2.54
N VAL A 134 -0.58 -21.35 -2.27
CA VAL A 134 -0.62 -22.73 -1.77
C VAL A 134 -0.34 -23.68 -2.94
N VAL A 135 0.78 -24.41 -2.88
CA VAL A 135 1.19 -25.34 -3.96
C VAL A 135 0.89 -26.80 -3.63
N GLY A 136 0.70 -27.13 -2.36
CA GLY A 136 0.36 -28.47 -1.91
C GLY A 136 -0.28 -28.45 -0.54
N CYS A 137 -1.24 -29.34 -0.32
CA CYS A 137 -1.82 -29.61 0.98
C CYS A 137 -1.78 -31.11 1.21
N PHE A 138 -1.43 -31.52 2.41
CA PHE A 138 -1.28 -32.91 2.76
C PHE A 138 -1.78 -33.17 4.17
N GLU A 139 -2.51 -34.26 4.33
CA GLU A 139 -3.09 -34.70 5.59
C GLU A 139 -2.86 -36.21 5.68
N GLN A 140 -2.07 -36.65 6.67
CA GLN A 140 -1.65 -38.05 6.75
C GLN A 140 -1.69 -38.65 8.17
N ALA A 141 -1.95 -37.85 9.20
CA ALA A 141 -2.00 -38.33 10.57
C ALA A 141 -3.03 -37.56 11.41
N GLN A 142 -3.47 -38.17 12.52
CA GLN A 142 -4.38 -37.63 13.54
C GLN A 142 -4.11 -36.14 13.87
N GLY A 143 -4.72 -35.23 13.11
CA GLY A 143 -4.61 -33.79 13.27
C GLY A 143 -3.32 -33.12 12.79
N LEU A 144 -2.47 -33.76 11.96
CA LEU A 144 -1.32 -33.08 11.32
C LEU A 144 -1.62 -32.71 9.88
N HIS A 145 -1.62 -31.41 9.61
CA HIS A 145 -1.75 -30.84 8.28
C HIS A 145 -0.42 -30.24 7.83
N ILE A 146 0.01 -30.56 6.61
CA ILE A 146 1.18 -29.95 5.97
C ILE A 146 0.70 -29.08 4.80
N ILE A 147 1.15 -27.83 4.79
CA ILE A 147 0.78 -26.84 3.78
C ILE A 147 2.06 -26.33 3.14
N GLN A 148 2.18 -26.56 1.84
CA GLN A 148 3.30 -26.10 1.04
C GLN A 148 2.96 -24.74 0.42
N LEU A 149 3.82 -23.77 0.67
CA LEU A 149 3.68 -22.40 0.22
C LEU A 149 4.87 -22.03 -0.67
N LYS A 150 4.59 -21.25 -1.71
CA LYS A 150 5.61 -20.62 -2.54
C LYS A 150 5.38 -19.11 -2.60
N GLU A 151 6.41 -18.32 -2.36
CA GLU A 151 6.33 -16.87 -2.49
C GLU A 151 6.00 -16.50 -3.93
N THR A 152 5.00 -15.62 -4.13
CA THR A 152 4.59 -15.21 -5.47
C THR A 152 5.59 -14.26 -6.09
N LYS A 153 5.72 -14.32 -7.42
CA LYS A 153 6.54 -13.39 -8.21
C LYS A 153 5.66 -12.45 -9.03
N PRO A 154 5.97 -11.13 -9.09
CA PRO A 154 7.01 -10.43 -8.32
C PRO A 154 6.66 -10.36 -6.82
N PRO A 155 7.64 -10.09 -5.92
CA PRO A 155 7.39 -10.01 -4.48
C PRO A 155 6.29 -9.00 -4.16
N PHE A 156 5.27 -9.44 -3.41
CA PHE A 156 4.21 -8.55 -2.97
C PHE A 156 4.79 -7.43 -2.10
N THR A 157 4.49 -6.21 -2.50
CA THR A 157 4.98 -5.00 -1.86
C THR A 157 3.79 -4.29 -1.22
N LEU A 158 3.78 -4.20 0.11
CA LEU A 158 2.74 -3.53 0.92
C LEU A 158 2.49 -2.09 0.46
N LEU A 159 3.57 -1.45 0.02
CA LEU A 159 3.59 -0.27 -0.82
C LEU A 159 4.18 -0.72 -2.15
N GLN A 160 3.37 -0.90 -3.18
CA GLN A 160 3.91 -1.08 -4.53
C GLN A 160 4.75 0.16 -4.85
N PRO A 161 6.07 0.06 -5.09
CA PRO A 161 6.67 1.01 -6.00
C PRO A 161 5.92 0.84 -7.33
N VAL A 162 5.60 1.93 -8.01
CA VAL A 162 4.99 1.86 -9.35
C VAL A 162 5.98 1.10 -10.25
N THR A 163 5.77 -0.19 -10.46
CA THR A 163 6.66 -1.04 -11.28
C THR A 163 6.02 -1.31 -12.63
N ASN A 164 6.68 -0.77 -13.66
CA ASN A 164 6.42 -1.00 -15.07
C ASN A 164 6.44 -2.50 -15.37
N GLN A 165 5.41 -3.03 -16.04
CA GLN A 165 5.48 -4.38 -16.61
C GLN A 165 6.57 -4.42 -17.69
N SER A 166 7.42 -5.44 -17.59
CA SER A 166 8.61 -5.70 -18.40
C SER A 166 8.29 -5.85 -19.90
N VAL A 167 8.82 -4.95 -20.71
CA VAL A 167 9.14 -5.23 -22.12
C VAL A 167 10.64 -5.48 -22.19
N GLN A 168 11.02 -6.65 -22.70
CA GLN A 168 12.41 -7.04 -22.95
C GLN A 168 13.02 -6.07 -23.98
N ILE A 169 14.06 -5.34 -23.60
CA ILE A 169 14.92 -4.64 -24.56
C ILE A 169 16.36 -5.07 -24.30
N GLN A 170 16.97 -5.65 -25.33
CA GLN A 170 18.39 -5.99 -25.36
C GLN A 170 19.22 -4.71 -25.20
N SER A 171 20.00 -4.60 -24.13
CA SER A 171 20.98 -3.52 -23.98
C SER A 171 22.36 -4.01 -24.37
N THR A 172 22.99 -3.32 -25.33
CA THR A 172 24.42 -3.42 -25.63
C THR A 172 25.27 -3.01 -24.41
N PRO A 173 26.45 -3.61 -24.19
CA PRO A 173 27.29 -3.30 -23.03
C PRO A 173 28.04 -1.98 -23.25
N GLY A 174 27.94 -1.01 -22.34
CA GLY A 174 28.85 0.14 -22.40
C GLY A 174 28.52 1.42 -21.62
N GLN A 175 27.42 1.54 -20.87
CA GLN A 175 27.19 2.75 -20.06
C GLN A 175 26.71 2.42 -18.65
N ILE A 176 27.62 2.58 -17.69
CA ILE A 176 27.29 2.66 -16.27
C ILE A 176 26.71 4.05 -16.02
N GLN A 177 25.39 4.14 -15.88
CA GLN A 177 24.73 5.37 -15.45
C GLN A 177 24.31 5.24 -13.99
N THR A 178 25.21 5.57 -13.07
CA THR A 178 24.92 5.71 -11.64
C THR A 178 24.25 7.06 -11.37
N ARG A 179 22.93 7.12 -11.55
CA ARG A 179 22.09 8.16 -10.91
C ARG A 179 20.85 7.51 -10.32
N ILE A 180 20.81 7.43 -9.00
CA ILE A 180 19.63 7.01 -8.23
C ILE A 180 18.61 8.15 -8.34
N ASN A 181 17.86 8.19 -9.44
CA ASN A 181 16.65 9.02 -9.49
C ASN A 181 15.56 8.26 -8.72
N HIS A 182 15.11 8.82 -7.59
CA HIS A 182 13.99 8.28 -6.81
C HIS A 182 12.65 8.30 -7.60
N TYR A 183 12.61 9.04 -8.71
CA TYR A 183 11.45 9.19 -9.56
C TYR A 183 11.55 8.27 -10.78
N ASN A 184 10.47 7.55 -11.07
CA ASN A 184 10.32 6.84 -12.33
C ASN A 184 10.38 7.87 -13.47
N GLN A 185 11.27 7.66 -14.45
CA GLN A 185 11.42 8.55 -15.60
C GLN A 185 10.28 8.40 -16.62
N TYR A 186 9.36 7.46 -16.39
CA TYR A 186 8.21 7.18 -17.26
C TYR A 186 6.90 7.56 -16.56
N GLY A 187 6.11 8.42 -17.21
CA GLY A 187 4.74 8.74 -16.82
C GLY A 187 3.74 7.74 -17.39
N ILE A 188 2.70 7.41 -16.64
CA ILE A 188 1.56 6.61 -17.12
C ILE A 188 0.29 7.45 -17.15
N THR A 189 -0.49 7.31 -18.21
CA THR A 189 -1.81 7.96 -18.32
C THR A 189 -2.82 7.18 -17.50
N VAL A 190 -3.27 7.78 -16.39
CA VAL A 190 -4.22 7.16 -15.44
C VAL A 190 -5.67 7.60 -15.64
N ALA A 191 -5.87 8.65 -16.45
CA ALA A 191 -7.16 9.18 -16.85
C ALA A 191 -6.98 9.96 -18.17
N GLY A 192 -8.05 10.04 -18.98
CA GLY A 192 -7.95 10.49 -20.36
C GLY A 192 -7.29 9.45 -21.28
N GLY A 193 -6.58 9.93 -22.31
CA GLY A 193 -5.88 9.08 -23.29
C GLY A 193 -6.75 8.59 -24.45
N LYS A 194 -7.97 9.13 -24.61
CA LYS A 194 -8.91 8.82 -25.70
C LYS A 194 -9.23 10.04 -26.57
N GLY A 195 -8.26 10.95 -26.68
CA GLY A 195 -8.43 12.25 -27.33
C GLY A 195 -9.25 13.24 -26.50
N ASP A 196 -9.32 14.46 -27.01
CA ASP A 196 -10.08 15.55 -26.40
C ASP A 196 -11.57 15.35 -26.64
N GLY A 197 -12.38 15.57 -25.60
CA GLY A 197 -13.83 15.42 -25.69
C GLY A 197 -14.55 15.52 -24.35
N GLN A 198 -15.88 15.47 -24.40
CA GLN A 198 -16.74 15.64 -23.21
C GLN A 198 -17.19 14.32 -22.57
N GLN A 199 -16.84 13.16 -23.15
CA GLN A 199 -17.15 11.87 -22.51
C GLN A 199 -16.42 11.72 -21.18
N LEU A 200 -16.91 10.85 -20.28
CA LEU A 200 -16.32 10.67 -18.93
C LEU A 200 -14.86 10.18 -18.95
N ASN A 201 -14.47 9.47 -20.00
CA ASN A 201 -13.12 8.94 -20.20
C ASN A 201 -12.27 9.80 -21.14
N GLN A 202 -12.75 10.97 -21.55
CA GLN A 202 -12.05 11.98 -22.32
C GLN A 202 -11.84 13.22 -21.46
N LEU A 203 -10.71 13.88 -21.64
CA LEU A 203 -10.35 15.12 -20.95
C LEU A 203 -10.01 16.16 -22.00
N ASN A 204 -10.24 17.43 -21.70
CA ASN A 204 -9.91 18.56 -22.55
C ASN A 204 -9.11 19.57 -21.73
N SER A 205 -7.84 19.74 -22.08
CA SER A 205 -6.91 20.68 -21.42
C SER A 205 -6.89 20.53 -19.87
N PRO A 206 -6.69 19.33 -19.30
CA PRO A 206 -6.67 19.17 -17.84
C PRO A 206 -5.43 19.84 -17.24
N GLU A 207 -5.60 20.69 -16.22
CA GLU A 207 -4.49 21.48 -15.62
C GLU A 207 -4.08 21.04 -14.20
N GLY A 208 -4.94 20.31 -13.49
CA GLY A 208 -4.75 20.02 -12.08
C GLY A 208 -5.17 18.60 -11.72
N ILE A 209 -4.45 18.01 -10.76
CA ILE A 209 -4.68 16.66 -10.28
C ILE A 209 -4.46 16.59 -8.76
N PHE A 210 -5.35 15.87 -8.07
CA PHE A 210 -5.24 15.55 -6.66
C PHE A 210 -5.52 14.07 -6.43
N ILE A 211 -4.78 13.45 -5.52
CA ILE A 211 -4.92 12.02 -5.21
C ILE A 211 -5.17 11.89 -3.71
N ASP A 212 -6.24 11.19 -3.33
CA ASP A 212 -6.52 10.89 -1.93
C ASP A 212 -5.85 9.60 -1.45
N THR A 213 -5.89 9.36 -0.14
CA THR A 213 -5.28 8.17 0.49
C THR A 213 -5.95 6.85 0.09
N LYS A 214 -7.12 6.90 -0.58
CA LYS A 214 -7.84 5.74 -1.10
C LYS A 214 -7.58 5.52 -2.60
N ARG A 215 -6.58 6.19 -3.17
CA ARG A 215 -6.23 6.17 -4.61
C ARG A 215 -7.38 6.62 -5.51
N LEU A 216 -8.24 7.51 -5.02
CA LEU A 216 -9.18 8.24 -5.86
C LEU A 216 -8.45 9.47 -6.40
N ILE A 217 -8.52 9.65 -7.72
CA ILE A 217 -7.90 10.75 -8.43
C ILE A 217 -9.00 11.77 -8.76
N TYR A 218 -8.71 13.04 -8.53
CA TYR A 218 -9.58 14.16 -8.84
C TYR A 218 -8.84 15.05 -9.83
N ILE A 219 -9.46 15.34 -10.96
CA ILE A 219 -8.84 15.99 -12.10
C ILE A 219 -9.65 17.22 -12.43
N THR A 220 -8.99 18.36 -12.58
CA THR A 220 -9.63 19.56 -13.14
C THR A 220 -9.57 19.44 -14.66
N ASP A 221 -10.69 19.09 -15.25
CA ASP A 221 -10.87 18.98 -16.69
C ASP A 221 -11.23 20.37 -17.24
N SER A 222 -10.23 21.24 -17.30
CA SER A 222 -10.37 22.70 -17.37
C SER A 222 -11.15 23.15 -18.60
N GLY A 223 -10.82 22.59 -19.77
CA GLY A 223 -11.48 22.88 -21.04
C GLY A 223 -12.93 22.42 -21.10
N ASN A 224 -13.29 21.40 -20.32
CA ASN A 224 -14.68 20.94 -20.15
C ASN A 224 -15.37 21.49 -18.91
N HIS A 225 -14.73 22.44 -18.20
CA HIS A 225 -15.32 23.19 -17.09
C HIS A 225 -15.87 22.29 -15.96
N ARG A 226 -15.15 21.21 -15.64
CA ARG A 226 -15.61 20.20 -14.68
C ARG A 226 -14.47 19.59 -13.87
N ILE A 227 -14.85 18.90 -12.80
CA ILE A 227 -13.96 18.06 -12.00
C ILE A 227 -14.37 16.59 -12.18
N ILE A 228 -13.44 15.77 -12.65
CA ILE A 228 -13.61 14.32 -12.78
C ILE A 228 -12.99 13.63 -11.58
N LYS A 229 -13.74 12.70 -10.98
CA LYS A 229 -13.24 11.72 -10.03
C LYS A 229 -13.04 10.38 -10.75
N ARG A 230 -11.80 9.90 -10.78
CA ARG A 230 -11.39 8.58 -11.26
C ARG A 230 -11.13 7.66 -10.07
N ASN A 231 -11.81 6.52 -10.04
CA ASN A 231 -11.48 5.43 -9.13
C ASN A 231 -10.62 4.39 -9.86
N LEU A 232 -9.35 4.30 -9.48
CA LEU A 232 -8.42 3.36 -10.12
C LEU A 232 -8.77 1.88 -9.84
N SER A 233 -9.30 1.57 -8.66
CA SER A 233 -9.63 0.18 -8.27
C SER A 233 -10.85 -0.35 -8.99
N LEU A 234 -11.84 0.52 -9.25
CA LEU A 234 -13.09 0.15 -9.92
C LEU A 234 -13.07 0.50 -11.41
N ASN A 235 -12.02 1.15 -11.91
CA ASN A 235 -11.91 1.69 -13.26
C ASN A 235 -13.14 2.51 -13.70
N THR A 236 -13.61 3.41 -12.83
CA THR A 236 -14.82 4.21 -13.05
C THR A 236 -14.55 5.71 -12.96
N ASP A 237 -15.27 6.47 -13.76
CA ASP A 237 -15.26 7.93 -13.81
C ASP A 237 -16.59 8.52 -13.36
N LYS A 238 -16.52 9.66 -12.68
CA LYS A 238 -17.71 10.43 -12.31
C LYS A 238 -17.40 11.93 -12.28
N ILE A 239 -18.30 12.74 -12.82
CA ILE A 239 -18.28 14.19 -12.60
C ILE A 239 -18.70 14.47 -11.16
N ILE A 240 -17.89 15.22 -10.43
CA ILE A 240 -18.20 15.59 -9.05
C ILE A 240 -18.51 17.07 -8.86
N ALA A 241 -18.12 17.94 -9.79
CA ALA A 241 -18.45 19.36 -9.82
C ALA A 241 -18.29 19.89 -11.27
N GLY A 242 -19.04 20.93 -11.65
CA GLY A 242 -19.02 21.47 -13.02
C GLY A 242 -19.62 20.55 -14.08
N GLY A 243 -19.56 20.98 -15.34
CA GLY A 243 -20.05 20.21 -16.50
C GLY A 243 -21.56 20.21 -16.72
N ASP A 244 -22.33 20.98 -15.93
CA ASP A 244 -23.76 21.21 -16.12
C ASP A 244 -24.13 22.69 -15.86
N GLU A 245 -25.37 23.08 -16.20
CA GLU A 245 -25.87 24.46 -16.02
C GLU A 245 -25.99 24.88 -14.54
N ASN A 246 -26.01 23.93 -13.61
CA ASN A 246 -26.33 24.16 -12.20
C ASN A 246 -25.09 24.33 -11.29
N ASN A 247 -23.90 23.88 -11.72
CA ASN A 247 -22.68 23.90 -10.91
C ASN A 247 -21.50 24.52 -11.66
N GLN A 248 -21.71 25.65 -12.35
CA GLN A 248 -20.73 26.27 -13.25
C GLN A 248 -19.40 26.62 -12.54
N LEU A 249 -18.43 25.72 -12.71
CA LEU A 249 -17.02 26.08 -12.73
C LEU A 249 -16.74 26.65 -14.13
N ILE A 250 -15.85 27.63 -14.21
CA ILE A 250 -15.39 28.20 -15.48
C ILE A 250 -13.88 28.09 -15.52
N PHE A 251 -13.43 27.08 -16.26
CA PHE A 251 -12.03 26.78 -16.47
C PHE A 251 -11.27 26.55 -15.15
N PRO A 252 -11.63 25.49 -14.39
CA PRO A 252 -10.95 25.19 -13.13
C PRO A 252 -9.53 24.70 -13.37
N THR A 253 -8.55 25.19 -12.61
CA THR A 253 -7.12 24.88 -12.88
C THR A 253 -6.46 24.02 -11.82
N ASN A 254 -6.99 24.03 -10.60
CA ASN A 254 -6.41 23.28 -9.50
C ASN A 254 -7.49 22.86 -8.49
N ILE A 255 -7.22 21.76 -7.78
CA ILE A 255 -8.10 21.20 -6.76
C ILE A 255 -7.25 20.60 -5.64
N VAL A 256 -7.63 20.86 -4.39
CA VAL A 256 -7.09 20.18 -3.22
C VAL A 256 -8.21 19.78 -2.27
N PHE A 257 -7.89 18.95 -1.28
CA PHE A 257 -8.85 18.48 -0.29
C PHE A 257 -8.53 19.02 1.10
N ASP A 258 -9.48 19.76 1.67
CA ASP A 258 -9.42 20.18 3.07
C ASP A 258 -10.00 19.07 3.97
N LYS A 259 -9.10 18.42 4.70
CA LYS A 259 -9.42 17.34 5.64
C LYS A 259 -10.23 17.83 6.84
N LYS A 260 -10.09 19.08 7.28
CA LYS A 260 -10.79 19.60 8.46
C LYS A 260 -12.28 19.76 8.20
N THR A 261 -12.61 20.32 7.04
CA THR A 261 -13.99 20.58 6.63
C THR A 261 -14.58 19.47 5.77
N ASN A 262 -13.76 18.48 5.37
CA ASN A 262 -14.14 17.38 4.50
C ASN A 262 -14.73 17.88 3.16
N SER A 263 -14.00 18.80 2.51
CA SER A 263 -14.42 19.51 1.31
C SER A 263 -13.28 19.66 0.31
N PHE A 264 -13.62 19.95 -0.95
CA PHE A 264 -12.64 20.29 -1.97
C PHE A 264 -12.49 21.80 -2.07
N ILE A 265 -11.27 22.28 -2.24
CA ILE A 265 -10.97 23.67 -2.57
C ILE A 265 -10.56 23.71 -4.04
N ILE A 266 -11.26 24.48 -4.85
CA ILE A 266 -11.14 24.48 -6.31
C ILE A 266 -10.79 25.90 -6.77
N SER A 267 -9.77 26.02 -7.61
CA SER A 267 -9.50 27.25 -8.36
C SER A 267 -10.49 27.32 -9.50
N ASP A 268 -11.35 28.34 -9.52
CA ASP A 268 -12.28 28.63 -10.61
C ASP A 268 -11.80 29.88 -11.35
N LYS A 269 -10.76 29.69 -12.17
CA LYS A 269 -9.86 30.75 -12.66
C LYS A 269 -10.60 31.83 -13.43
N ARG A 270 -11.42 31.49 -14.43
CA ARG A 270 -12.09 32.51 -15.26
C ARG A 270 -13.20 33.23 -14.50
N SER A 271 -13.77 32.59 -13.48
CA SER A 271 -14.68 33.24 -12.53
C SER A 271 -13.94 34.08 -11.47
N LYS A 272 -12.60 34.17 -11.54
CA LYS A 272 -11.72 34.92 -10.62
C LYS A 272 -11.97 34.64 -9.15
N ARG A 273 -12.17 33.37 -8.80
CA ARG A 273 -12.56 32.95 -7.45
C ARG A 273 -12.00 31.59 -7.06
N ILE A 274 -11.98 31.35 -5.76
CA ILE A 274 -11.73 30.03 -5.17
C ILE A 274 -13.01 29.58 -4.47
N ILE A 275 -13.43 28.36 -4.78
CA ILE A 275 -14.65 27.76 -4.27
C ILE A 275 -14.31 26.62 -3.32
N GLN A 276 -15.05 26.54 -2.23
CA GLN A 276 -15.12 25.35 -1.39
C GLN A 276 -16.35 24.52 -1.76
N TYR A 277 -16.12 23.28 -2.19
CA TYR A 277 -17.13 22.36 -2.68
C TYR A 277 -17.35 21.19 -1.70
N PHE A 278 -18.61 20.97 -1.32
CA PHE A 278 -19.06 19.96 -0.38
C PHE A 278 -19.90 18.88 -1.07
N SER A 279 -19.35 17.67 -1.21
CA SER A 279 -20.01 16.56 -1.90
C SER A 279 -21.31 16.04 -1.22
N LYS A 280 -21.64 16.48 0.00
CA LYS A 280 -22.74 15.90 0.82
C LYS A 280 -23.66 16.95 1.46
N ARG A 281 -23.60 18.22 1.05
CA ARG A 281 -24.41 19.30 1.65
C ARG A 281 -25.51 19.77 0.69
N LYS A 282 -26.61 20.28 1.26
CA LYS A 282 -27.74 20.88 0.51
C LYS A 282 -27.28 22.11 -0.30
N ILE A 283 -26.38 22.91 0.28
CA ILE A 283 -25.57 23.87 -0.45
C ILE A 283 -24.22 23.20 -0.70
N ASN A 284 -23.97 22.82 -1.95
CA ASN A 284 -22.82 22.03 -2.35
C ASN A 284 -21.57 22.88 -2.63
N GLN A 285 -21.67 24.22 -2.63
CA GLN A 285 -20.53 25.09 -2.87
C GLN A 285 -20.64 26.45 -2.18
N GLN A 286 -19.50 27.07 -1.86
CA GLN A 286 -19.42 28.46 -1.40
C GLN A 286 -18.14 29.12 -1.92
N ILE A 287 -18.20 30.42 -2.23
CA ILE A 287 -17.02 31.21 -2.60
C ILE A 287 -16.28 31.57 -1.31
N ILE A 288 -14.99 31.27 -1.25
CA ILE A 288 -14.16 31.56 -0.07
C ILE A 288 -13.14 32.66 -0.32
N ILE A 289 -12.71 32.86 -1.57
CA ILE A 289 -11.82 33.95 -1.98
C ILE A 289 -12.29 34.45 -3.34
N SER A 290 -12.40 35.76 -3.50
CA SER A 290 -12.80 36.43 -4.75
C SER A 290 -11.70 37.34 -5.28
N ASN A 291 -11.81 37.75 -6.55
CA ASN A 291 -10.86 38.63 -7.23
C ASN A 291 -9.43 38.07 -7.18
N ILE A 292 -9.30 36.82 -7.66
CA ILE A 292 -8.04 36.08 -7.71
C ILE A 292 -7.98 35.24 -8.99
N THR A 293 -6.87 35.35 -9.73
CA THR A 293 -6.65 34.55 -10.94
C THR A 293 -5.64 33.43 -10.63
N CYS A 294 -6.14 32.45 -9.89
CA CYS A 294 -5.34 31.37 -9.31
C CYS A 294 -5.00 30.30 -10.37
N TYR A 295 -3.71 29.98 -10.53
CA TYR A 295 -3.26 28.84 -11.34
C TYR A 295 -3.04 27.59 -10.48
N GLY A 296 -2.25 27.71 -9.42
CA GLY A 296 -1.97 26.66 -8.46
C GLY A 296 -2.48 27.05 -7.07
N LEU A 297 -3.01 26.09 -6.33
CA LEU A 297 -3.36 26.28 -4.92
C LEU A 297 -2.91 25.10 -4.08
N THR A 298 -2.64 25.35 -2.81
CA THR A 298 -2.44 24.31 -1.80
C THR A 298 -2.97 24.76 -0.45
N ILE A 299 -3.18 23.81 0.45
CA ILE A 299 -3.66 24.06 1.80
C ILE A 299 -2.76 23.35 2.81
N ASP A 300 -2.39 24.02 3.89
CA ASP A 300 -1.61 23.41 4.96
C ASP A 300 -2.48 22.69 6.00
N LYS A 301 -1.82 22.06 6.98
CA LYS A 301 -2.50 21.37 8.10
C LYS A 301 -3.30 22.31 9.01
N ASN A 302 -3.04 23.62 8.98
CA ASN A 302 -3.73 24.61 9.78
C ASN A 302 -4.96 25.17 9.06
N GLY A 303 -5.07 24.97 7.75
CA GLY A 303 -6.15 25.48 6.91
C GLY A 303 -5.79 26.77 6.18
N PHE A 304 -4.51 27.19 6.19
CA PHE A 304 -4.04 28.31 5.38
C PHE A 304 -3.97 27.89 3.92
N ILE A 305 -4.54 28.73 3.05
CA ILE A 305 -4.59 28.53 1.61
C ILE A 305 -3.49 29.38 0.97
N TYR A 306 -2.64 28.73 0.19
CA TYR A 306 -1.57 29.37 -0.60
C TYR A 306 -1.92 29.25 -2.07
N VAL A 307 -1.73 30.33 -2.82
CA VAL A 307 -2.23 30.50 -4.18
C VAL A 307 -1.17 31.17 -5.04
N SER A 308 -1.04 30.73 -6.28
CA SER A 308 -0.31 31.49 -7.31
C SER A 308 -1.31 32.29 -8.13
N ASP A 309 -1.35 33.60 -7.88
CA ASP A 309 -2.16 34.56 -8.63
C ASP A 309 -1.31 35.18 -9.75
N CYS A 310 -1.75 35.11 -11.00
CA CYS A 310 -1.01 35.67 -12.12
C CYS A 310 -1.35 37.13 -12.44
N GLU A 311 -2.36 37.71 -11.79
CA GLU A 311 -2.79 39.10 -12.03
C GLU A 311 -2.34 40.08 -10.94
N LYS A 312 -1.84 39.59 -9.79
CA LYS A 312 -1.34 40.45 -8.70
C LYS A 312 0.18 40.50 -8.70
N THR A 313 0.71 41.70 -8.95
CA THR A 313 2.13 42.06 -8.86
C THR A 313 2.55 42.37 -7.43
#